data_AF-A0AAF0PYE9-F1
#
_entry.id   AF-A0AAF0PYE9-F1
#
_cell.length_a   1.000
_cell.length_b   1.000
_cell.length_c   1.000
_cell.angle_alpha   90.00
_cell.angle_beta   90.00
_cell.angle_gamma   90.00
#
_symmetry.space_group_name_H-M   'P 1'
#
loop_
_entity.id
_entity.type
_entity.pdbx_description
1 polymer ?
#
loop_
_entity_poly.entity_id
_entity_poly.type
_entity_poly.pdbx_seq_one_letter_code
_entity_poly.pdbx_strand_id
1 'polypeptide(L)'
;MLRKIGKRQVDYILGENPKGISYMVGYSNYYPQKIHHRGSTIPSINDHPQVIGCNEGSIYFNSSQPNPNVLVGAIVGGPGEDDVYDDNRDEFRKSEPTTYINAPFVGALAYFAANPNV
;
A
#
# COMPACT_ATOMS: atom_id res chain seq x y z
N MET A 1 -0.36 -13.98 -24.93
CA MET A 1 -1.67 -13.61 -24.33
C MET A 1 -1.56 -13.49 -22.81
N LEU A 2 -1.28 -14.57 -22.07
CA LEU A 2 -1.22 -14.54 -20.59
C LEU A 2 -0.20 -13.55 -20.01
N ARG A 3 1.01 -13.47 -20.59
CA ARG A 3 2.04 -12.51 -20.13
C ARG A 3 1.59 -11.05 -20.24
N LYS A 4 0.88 -10.70 -21.32
CA LYS A 4 0.30 -9.36 -21.51
C LYS A 4 -0.80 -9.06 -20.49
N ILE A 5 -1.64 -10.04 -20.18
CA ILE A 5 -2.66 -9.92 -19.14
C ILE A 5 -2.00 -9.71 -17.77
N GLY A 6 -1.00 -10.52 -17.43
CA GLY A 6 -0.21 -10.36 -16.20
C GLY A 6 0.45 -8.99 -16.10
N LYS A 7 1.08 -8.53 -17.19
CA LYS A 7 1.70 -7.19 -17.26
C LYS A 7 0.66 -6.10 -16.99
N ARG A 8 -0.50 -6.16 -17.64
CA ARG A 8 -1.59 -5.20 -17.40
C ARG A 8 -2.03 -5.16 -15.93
N GLN A 9 -2.03 -6.28 -15.20
CA GLN A 9 -2.38 -6.27 -13.77
C GLN A 9 -1.27 -5.67 -12.91
N VAL A 10 0.00 -5.94 -13.24
CA VAL A 10 1.15 -5.30 -12.58
C VAL A 10 1.11 -3.79 -12.81
N ASP A 11 0.94 -3.35 -14.06
CA ASP A 11 0.89 -1.94 -14.41
C ASP A 11 -0.30 -1.25 -13.72
N TYR A 12 -1.47 -1.89 -13.66
CA TYR A 12 -2.64 -1.38 -12.93
C TYR A 12 -2.31 -1.14 -11.44
N ILE A 13 -1.69 -2.11 -10.76
CA ILE A 13 -1.27 -1.98 -9.36
C ILE A 13 -0.27 -0.83 -9.19
N LEU A 14 0.61 -0.63 -10.18
CA LEU A 14 1.66 0.38 -10.13
C LEU A 14 1.21 1.79 -10.56
N GLY A 15 0.00 1.96 -11.09
CA GLY A 15 -0.59 3.27 -11.38
C GLY A 15 -1.32 3.40 -12.72
N GLU A 16 -1.27 2.41 -13.60
CA GLU A 16 -2.04 2.39 -14.85
C GLU A 16 -3.51 1.99 -14.60
N ASN A 17 -4.20 2.81 -13.83
CA ASN A 17 -5.61 2.66 -13.48
C ASN A 17 -6.35 4.01 -13.60
N PRO A 18 -7.71 4.04 -13.59
CA PRO A 18 -8.47 5.26 -13.82
C PRO A 18 -8.19 6.40 -12.84
N LYS A 19 -7.66 6.09 -11.64
CA LYS A 19 -7.32 7.06 -10.61
C LYS A 19 -5.85 7.49 -10.64
N GLY A 20 -4.98 6.80 -11.40
CA GLY A 20 -3.54 7.05 -11.43
C GLY A 20 -2.84 6.74 -10.10
N ILE A 21 -3.47 5.99 -9.19
CA ILE A 21 -2.94 5.67 -7.86
C ILE A 21 -2.01 4.46 -7.97
N SER A 22 -0.79 4.54 -7.47
CA SER A 22 -0.02 3.32 -7.19
C SER A 22 -0.54 2.69 -5.91
N TYR A 23 -1.05 1.47 -5.98
CA TYR A 23 -1.43 0.70 -4.80
C TYR A 23 -0.23 0.10 -4.07
N MET A 24 0.99 0.33 -4.57
CA MET A 24 2.24 0.11 -3.85
C MET A 24 2.69 1.40 -3.16
N VAL A 25 2.72 1.38 -1.84
CA VAL A 25 3.13 2.52 -1.01
C VAL A 25 4.56 2.94 -1.32
N GLY A 26 4.77 4.23 -1.56
CA GLY A 26 6.08 4.79 -1.89
C GLY A 26 6.53 4.58 -3.34
N TYR A 27 5.71 3.97 -4.20
CA TYR A 27 5.93 3.94 -5.64
C TYR A 27 5.08 5.03 -6.32
N SER A 28 5.61 5.70 -7.35
CA SER A 28 5.00 6.89 -7.97
C SER A 28 4.91 8.09 -7.02
N ASN A 29 4.45 9.23 -7.54
CA ASN A 29 4.16 10.44 -6.76
C ASN A 29 2.75 10.41 -6.13
N TYR A 30 1.94 9.40 -6.44
CA TYR A 30 0.57 9.28 -5.94
C TYR A 30 0.29 7.85 -5.48
N TYR A 31 0.23 7.65 -4.16
CA TYR A 31 0.05 6.35 -3.50
C TYR A 31 -0.73 6.52 -2.17
N PRO A 32 -1.30 5.44 -1.61
CA PRO A 32 -1.99 5.45 -0.31
C PRO A 32 -1.13 5.94 0.85
N GLN A 33 -1.64 6.87 1.63
CA GLN A 33 -0.95 7.45 2.78
C GLN A 33 -1.54 7.02 4.12
N LYS A 34 -2.76 6.46 4.12
CA LYS A 34 -3.52 6.06 5.31
C LYS A 34 -3.82 4.56 5.27
N ILE A 35 -2.78 3.73 5.24
CA ILE A 35 -2.91 2.27 5.16
C ILE A 35 -3.16 1.62 6.52
N HIS A 36 -3.94 0.54 6.59
CA HIS A 36 -4.27 -0.21 7.81
C HIS A 36 -3.07 -1.03 8.32
N HIS A 37 -2.05 -0.34 8.84
CA HIS A 37 -0.85 -0.98 9.38
C HIS A 37 -0.35 -0.24 10.63
N ARG A 38 -0.26 -0.97 11.76
CA ARG A 38 0.06 -0.38 13.08
C ARG A 38 1.44 0.25 13.10
N GLY A 39 2.47 -0.46 12.63
CA GLY A 39 3.85 0.04 12.65
C GLY A 39 4.07 1.29 11.79
N SER A 40 3.24 1.52 10.76
CA SER A 40 3.31 2.75 9.97
C SER A 40 2.53 3.90 10.59
N THR A 41 1.46 3.57 11.32
CA THR A 41 0.52 4.55 11.92
C THR A 41 1.07 5.17 13.20
N ILE A 42 1.83 4.41 13.98
CA ILE A 42 2.42 4.85 15.25
C ILE A 42 3.77 5.54 14.97
N PRO A 43 4.10 6.67 15.63
CA PRO A 43 5.39 7.35 15.43
C PRO A 43 6.57 6.43 15.73
N SER A 44 7.71 6.72 15.11
CA SER A 44 8.94 5.99 15.36
C SER A 44 9.44 6.22 16.79
N ILE A 45 10.27 5.30 17.29
CA ILE A 45 10.93 5.47 18.60
C ILE A 45 11.86 6.68 18.64
N ASN A 46 12.32 7.17 17.48
CA ASN A 46 13.15 8.38 17.40
C ASN A 46 12.32 9.63 17.66
N ASP A 47 11.08 9.66 17.19
CA ASP A 47 10.16 10.81 17.35
C ASP A 47 9.36 10.73 18.66
N HIS A 48 9.11 9.51 19.15
CA HIS A 48 8.37 9.24 20.38
C HIS A 48 9.08 8.13 21.19
N PRO A 49 10.11 8.48 21.99
CA PRO A 49 10.94 7.49 22.69
C PRO A 49 10.25 6.82 23.89
N GLN A 50 9.14 7.39 24.39
CA GLN A 50 8.38 6.76 25.47
C GLN A 50 7.58 5.55 24.96
N VAL A 51 7.37 4.57 25.85
CA VAL A 51 6.47 3.44 25.58
C VAL A 51 5.05 3.96 25.33
N ILE A 52 4.44 3.52 24.24
CA ILE A 52 3.02 3.74 23.96
C ILE A 52 2.25 2.55 24.54
N GLY A 53 1.41 2.82 25.53
CA GLY A 53 0.62 1.83 26.24
C GLY A 53 -0.55 1.27 25.42
N CYS A 54 -1.27 0.33 26.04
CA CYS A 54 -2.50 -0.23 25.45
C CYS A 54 -3.50 0.89 25.15
N ASN A 55 -4.06 0.90 23.93
CA ASN A 55 -5.03 1.89 23.43
C ASN A 55 -4.53 3.35 23.31
N GLU A 56 -3.33 3.69 23.79
CA GLU A 56 -2.77 5.03 23.61
C GLU A 56 -2.45 5.32 22.13
N GLY A 57 -2.21 4.26 21.35
CA GLY A 57 -2.07 4.34 19.90
C GLY A 57 -3.33 4.80 19.14
N SER A 58 -4.50 4.80 19.80
CA SER A 58 -5.79 5.13 19.16
C SER A 58 -5.85 6.57 18.66
N ILE A 59 -5.08 7.50 19.22
CA ILE A 59 -5.03 8.88 18.72
C ILE A 59 -4.41 8.94 17.32
N TYR A 60 -3.40 8.12 17.05
CA TYR A 60 -2.79 8.01 15.72
C TYR A 60 -3.72 7.25 14.79
N PHE A 61 -4.40 6.23 15.31
CA PHE A 61 -5.40 5.50 14.54
C PHE A 61 -6.64 6.34 14.18
N ASN A 62 -7.08 7.27 15.01
CA ASN A 62 -8.24 8.11 14.68
C ASN A 62 -7.84 9.40 13.95
N SER A 63 -6.55 9.61 13.72
CA SER A 63 -6.03 10.78 13.02
C SER A 63 -6.38 10.74 11.53
N SER A 64 -6.77 11.89 10.97
CA SER A 64 -6.94 12.10 9.54
C SER A 64 -5.61 12.35 8.81
N GLN A 65 -4.50 12.48 9.54
CA GLN A 65 -3.18 12.67 8.96
C GLN A 65 -2.68 11.38 8.29
N PRO A 66 -1.78 11.49 7.29
CA PRO A 66 -0.99 10.37 6.80
C PRO A 66 -0.33 9.57 7.91
N ASN A 67 -0.05 8.30 7.63
CA ASN A 67 0.78 7.48 8.50
C ASN A 67 2.17 8.13 8.64
N PRO A 68 2.69 8.32 9.88
CA PRO A 68 3.98 8.99 10.10
C PRO A 68 5.17 8.25 9.47
N ASN A 69 5.09 6.92 9.33
CA ASN A 69 6.12 6.15 8.64
C ASN A 69 5.58 5.61 7.31
N VAL A 70 6.24 5.95 6.21
CA VAL A 70 5.93 5.40 4.89
C VAL A 70 6.38 3.94 4.83
N LEU A 71 5.43 3.02 4.70
CA LEU A 71 5.71 1.58 4.57
C LEU A 71 6.07 1.23 3.12
N VAL A 72 7.25 1.67 2.68
CA VAL A 72 7.70 1.55 1.28
C VAL A 72 7.61 0.11 0.79
N GLY A 73 7.00 -0.07 -0.39
CA GLY A 73 6.84 -1.36 -1.07
C GLY A 73 5.63 -2.17 -0.64
N ALA A 74 4.90 -1.77 0.41
CA ALA A 74 3.66 -2.44 0.81
C ALA A 74 2.58 -2.25 -0.25
N ILE A 75 1.93 -3.36 -0.65
CA ILE A 75 0.79 -3.32 -1.56
C ILE A 75 -0.47 -3.46 -0.74
N VAL A 76 -1.37 -2.48 -0.86
CA VAL A 76 -2.66 -2.48 -0.17
C VAL A 76 -3.65 -3.42 -0.87
N GLY A 77 -4.77 -3.75 -0.22
CA GLY A 77 -5.86 -4.54 -0.80
C GLY A 77 -6.37 -3.99 -2.14
N GLY A 78 -6.37 -2.67 -2.30
CA GLY A 78 -6.67 -1.98 -3.56
C GLY A 78 -8.11 -1.47 -3.63
N PRO A 79 -8.58 -1.09 -4.82
CA PRO A 79 -9.89 -0.47 -5.01
C PRO A 79 -11.03 -1.50 -4.95
N GLY A 80 -12.26 -1.00 -4.88
CA GLY A 80 -13.43 -1.81 -5.15
C GLY A 80 -13.55 -2.20 -6.63
N GLU A 81 -14.58 -2.99 -6.97
CA GLU A 81 -14.91 -3.35 -8.36
C GLU A 81 -15.27 -2.12 -9.23
N ASP A 82 -15.54 -1.00 -8.59
CA ASP A 82 -15.87 0.32 -9.16
C ASP A 82 -14.65 1.24 -9.30
N ASP A 83 -13.43 0.73 -9.11
CA ASP A 83 -12.16 1.49 -9.09
C ASP A 83 -12.09 2.57 -7.98
N VAL A 84 -12.97 2.53 -6.97
CA VAL A 84 -12.98 3.52 -5.88
C VAL A 84 -12.05 3.10 -4.74
N TYR A 85 -11.15 4.02 -4.37
CA TYR A 85 -10.22 3.89 -3.25
C TYR A 85 -10.15 5.22 -2.47
N ASP A 86 -10.62 5.21 -1.21
CA ASP A 86 -10.79 6.43 -0.41
C ASP A 86 -9.59 6.78 0.47
N ASP A 87 -8.53 5.95 0.41
CA ASP A 87 -7.35 6.04 1.29
C ASP A 87 -7.76 6.19 2.77
N ASN A 88 -8.51 5.22 3.27
CA ASN A 88 -9.02 5.22 4.63
C ASN A 88 -8.42 4.05 5.42
N ARG A 89 -7.74 4.37 6.51
CA ARG A 89 -7.10 3.40 7.39
C ARG A 89 -8.11 2.54 8.15
N ASP A 90 -9.35 2.99 8.30
CA ASP A 90 -10.41 2.21 8.94
C ASP A 90 -11.02 1.18 7.97
N GLU A 91 -10.90 1.41 6.66
CA GLU A 91 -11.36 0.50 5.62
C GLU A 91 -10.29 -0.56 5.32
N PHE A 92 -10.11 -1.46 6.27
CA PHE A 92 -9.08 -2.50 6.22
C PHE A 92 -9.16 -3.37 4.95
N ARG A 93 -10.34 -3.59 4.37
CA ARG A 93 -10.48 -4.42 3.16
C ARG A 93 -9.72 -3.82 1.97
N LYS A 94 -9.69 -2.49 1.87
CA LYS A 94 -8.99 -1.78 0.80
C LYS A 94 -7.56 -1.41 1.21
N SER A 95 -7.35 -1.02 2.45
CA SER A 95 -6.11 -0.36 2.88
C SER A 95 -5.13 -1.26 3.64
N GLU A 96 -5.48 -2.51 3.95
CA GLU A 96 -4.59 -3.44 4.65
C GLU A 96 -3.54 -4.04 3.71
N PRO A 97 -2.24 -3.85 3.99
CA PRO A 97 -1.18 -4.57 3.30
C PRO A 97 -0.93 -5.93 3.98
N THR A 98 -0.61 -6.95 3.19
CA THR A 98 -0.29 -8.28 3.73
C THR A 98 0.87 -8.94 2.99
N THR A 99 1.56 -9.83 3.69
CA THR A 99 2.71 -10.56 3.13
C THR A 99 2.32 -11.41 1.92
N TYR A 100 1.11 -11.97 1.90
CA TYR A 100 0.63 -12.80 0.80
C TYR A 100 0.19 -12.01 -0.44
N ILE A 101 -0.04 -10.69 -0.34
CA ILE A 101 -0.20 -9.83 -1.52
C ILE A 101 1.17 -9.57 -2.15
N ASN A 102 2.16 -9.19 -1.33
CA ASN A 102 3.51 -8.88 -1.81
C ASN A 102 4.27 -10.10 -2.34
N ALA A 103 4.13 -11.27 -1.71
CA ALA A 103 4.87 -12.49 -2.07
C ALA A 103 4.78 -12.88 -3.55
N PRO A 104 3.59 -13.04 -4.16
CA PRO A 104 3.48 -13.33 -5.60
C PRO A 104 3.88 -12.12 -6.46
N PHE A 105 3.64 -10.90 -6.00
CA PHE A 105 3.93 -9.68 -6.77
C PHE A 105 5.42 -9.49 -7.01
N VAL A 106 6.27 -9.80 -6.02
CA VAL A 106 7.74 -9.78 -6.18
C VAL A 106 8.18 -10.68 -7.34
N GLY A 107 7.57 -11.87 -7.48
CA GLY A 107 7.86 -12.77 -8.60
C GLY A 107 7.46 -12.18 -9.96
N ALA A 108 6.30 -11.52 -10.04
CA ALA A 108 5.86 -10.84 -11.26
C ALA A 108 6.79 -9.69 -11.64
N LEU A 109 7.18 -8.86 -10.67
CA LEU A 109 8.14 -7.77 -10.88
C LEU A 109 9.50 -8.28 -11.36
N ALA A 110 10.04 -9.31 -10.72
CA ALA A 110 11.31 -9.91 -11.13
C ALA A 110 11.25 -10.43 -12.57
N TYR A 111 10.15 -11.09 -12.94
CA TYR A 111 9.94 -11.57 -14.31
C TYR A 111 9.91 -10.42 -15.32
N PHE A 112 9.12 -9.37 -15.09
CA PHE A 112 9.00 -8.25 -16.04
C PHE A 112 10.25 -7.37 -16.07
N ALA A 113 10.98 -7.24 -14.96
CA ALA A 113 12.28 -6.59 -14.94
C ALA A 113 13.31 -7.33 -15.80
N ALA A 114 13.31 -8.67 -15.77
CA ALA A 114 14.18 -9.49 -16.62
C ALA A 114 13.72 -9.57 -18.09
N ASN A 115 12.46 -9.21 -18.39
CA ASN A 115 11.84 -9.35 -19.70
C ASN A 115 11.10 -8.06 -20.12
N PRO A 116 11.80 -6.93 -20.33
CA PRO A 116 11.18 -5.62 -20.53
C PRO A 116 10.39 -5.47 -21.84
N ASN A 117 10.63 -6.36 -22.82
CA ASN A 117 9.99 -6.33 -24.14
C ASN A 117 8.73 -7.20 -24.26
N VAL A 118 8.30 -7.81 -23.14
CA VAL A 118 7.09 -8.65 -23.06
C VAL A 118 5.86 -7.79 -22.80
#